data_AF-A0A4Q2D402-F1
#
_entry.id   AF-A0A4Q2D402-F1
#
_cell.length_a   1.000
_cell.length_b   1.000
_cell.length_c   1.000
_cell.angle_alpha   90.00
_cell.angle_beta   90.00
_cell.angle_gamma   90.00
#
_symmetry.space_group_name_H-M   'P 1'
#
loop_
_entity.id
_entity.type
_entity.pdbx_description
1 polymer ?
#
loop_
_entity_poly.entity_id
_entity_poly.type
_entity_poly.pdbx_seq_one_letter_code
_entity_poly.pdbx_strand_id
1 'polypeptide(L)'
;MLPWRLASRGFGGAGRLQRNALLKPAFKPRRTAYTNPAWNPYPPRTPGLAAKLWYRPDGKPRAKWKGALLAAFVAFEASALVAVADLVEEYDEANYVLSFIIYAQQVDARFEKHDFTSLKPTRDYFYDLCCALPDAPQKIIDAFFDAIDDIGYVGQPDAVNEIHGLMADFARELHQLLGNMKKEDVLQTGVLTLQIMDEAIQGIGRVYERVHAGGDDGEKLVFSSIVKPASKESHRGKEYESIG
;
A
#
# COMPACT_ATOMS: atom_id res chain seq x y z
N MET A 1 -15.04 -21.54 37.69
CA MET A 1 -14.55 -22.85 37.20
C MET A 1 -13.04 -22.75 36.98
N LEU A 2 -12.29 -23.22 37.97
CA LEU A 2 -10.83 -23.39 38.05
C LEU A 2 -10.65 -24.78 38.69
N PRO A 3 -9.52 -25.52 38.57
CA PRO A 3 -8.17 -24.97 38.46
C PRO A 3 -7.14 -25.81 37.65
N TRP A 4 -5.97 -25.21 37.49
CA TRP A 4 -4.67 -25.86 37.44
C TRP A 4 -4.50 -26.95 38.52
N ARG A 5 -3.84 -28.08 38.20
CA ARG A 5 -2.85 -28.82 39.02
C ARG A 5 -2.74 -30.29 38.60
N LEU A 6 -1.53 -30.70 38.20
CA LEU A 6 -0.69 -31.74 38.83
C LEU A 6 0.24 -32.39 37.80
N ALA A 7 1.31 -31.67 37.49
CA ALA A 7 2.60 -32.31 37.45
C ALA A 7 3.04 -32.61 38.91
N SER A 8 3.46 -33.85 39.12
CA SER A 8 4.39 -34.36 40.15
C SER A 8 3.85 -35.48 41.05
N ARG A 9 4.75 -36.47 41.19
CA ARG A 9 4.87 -37.53 42.20
C ARG A 9 4.19 -38.87 41.95
N GLY A 10 5.04 -39.82 41.59
CA GLY A 10 4.83 -41.27 41.69
C GLY A 10 6.12 -42.04 41.44
N PHE A 11 7.19 -41.72 42.18
CA PHE A 11 8.34 -42.63 42.35
C PHE A 11 7.95 -43.65 43.44
N GLY A 12 8.06 -44.94 43.14
CA GLY A 12 8.00 -46.01 44.14
C GLY A 12 6.84 -46.98 43.94
N GLY A 13 7.15 -48.20 43.50
CA GLY A 13 6.19 -49.28 43.41
C GLY A 13 6.71 -50.46 42.60
N ALA A 14 7.62 -51.20 43.21
CA ALA A 14 8.14 -52.46 42.71
C ALA A 14 7.02 -53.44 42.30
N GLY A 15 7.36 -54.30 41.34
CA GLY A 15 6.69 -55.58 41.18
C GLY A 15 5.56 -55.60 40.16
N ARG A 16 5.95 -55.76 38.89
CA ARG A 16 5.39 -56.82 38.05
C ARG A 16 6.34 -57.04 36.88
N LEU A 17 7.18 -58.07 37.07
CA LEU A 17 7.91 -58.77 36.02
C LEU A 17 6.99 -58.98 34.82
N GLN A 18 7.11 -58.16 33.77
CA GLN A 18 6.69 -58.57 32.43
C GLN A 18 7.71 -59.60 31.93
N ARG A 19 7.60 -60.83 32.46
CA ARG A 19 8.06 -62.05 31.79
C ARG A 19 7.27 -62.20 30.49
N ASN A 20 7.60 -61.38 29.48
CA ASN A 20 7.22 -61.54 28.07
C ASN A 20 8.01 -60.59 27.15
N ALA A 21 9.18 -60.11 27.59
CA ALA A 21 10.07 -59.27 26.76
C ALA A 21 11.01 -60.08 25.83
N LEU A 22 10.91 -61.41 25.80
CA LEU A 22 11.81 -62.31 25.05
C LEU A 22 11.11 -63.25 24.06
N LEU A 23 10.02 -62.81 23.45
CA LEU A 23 9.52 -63.39 22.20
C LEU A 23 9.17 -62.27 21.23
N LYS A 24 10.19 -61.52 20.80
CA LYS A 24 10.14 -60.83 19.51
C LYS A 24 10.51 -61.88 18.46
N PRO A 25 9.56 -62.48 17.71
CA PRO A 25 9.96 -63.05 16.43
C PRO A 25 10.54 -61.89 15.62
N ALA A 26 11.81 -62.03 15.21
CA ALA A 26 12.53 -61.15 14.31
C ALA A 26 11.94 -61.15 12.88
N PHE A 27 10.63 -61.35 12.76
CA PHE A 27 9.86 -61.12 11.55
C PHE A 27 9.23 -59.74 11.67
N LYS A 28 9.99 -58.71 11.27
CA LYS A 28 9.33 -57.57 10.63
C LYS A 28 8.51 -58.19 9.49
N PRO A 29 7.17 -58.06 9.43
CA PRO A 29 6.40 -58.59 8.32
C PRO A 29 6.99 -57.99 7.05
N ARG A 30 7.69 -58.85 6.30
CA ARG A 30 8.21 -58.56 4.97
C ARG A 30 6.97 -58.13 4.20
N ARG A 31 6.91 -56.85 3.80
CA ARG A 31 5.79 -56.21 3.10
C ARG A 31 5.10 -57.27 2.25
N THR A 32 3.91 -57.69 2.69
CA THR A 32 3.11 -58.65 1.96
C THR A 32 3.01 -58.13 0.53
N ALA A 33 3.39 -58.96 -0.43
CA ALA A 33 3.10 -58.68 -1.83
C ALA A 33 1.58 -58.53 -1.87
N TYR A 34 1.10 -57.29 -2.03
CA TYR A 34 -0.30 -57.01 -2.23
C TYR A 34 -0.68 -57.71 -3.54
N THR A 35 -1.22 -58.92 -3.43
CA THR A 35 -1.88 -59.60 -4.54
C THR A 35 -3.12 -58.79 -4.82
N ASN A 36 -3.07 -58.02 -5.91
CA ASN A 36 -4.19 -57.19 -6.33
C ASN A 36 -5.39 -58.15 -6.51
N PRO A 37 -6.54 -57.92 -5.83
CA PRO A 37 -7.68 -58.80 -6.00
C PRO A 37 -8.07 -58.86 -7.49
N ALA A 38 -8.45 -60.04 -7.98
CA ALA A 38 -8.75 -60.29 -9.41
C ALA A 38 -9.86 -59.38 -9.99
N TRP A 39 -10.64 -58.73 -9.12
CA TRP A 39 -11.71 -57.79 -9.46
C TRP A 39 -11.27 -56.32 -9.46
N ASN A 40 -9.99 -55.99 -9.20
CA ASN A 40 -9.50 -54.62 -9.31
C ASN A 40 -9.24 -54.31 -10.80
N PRO A 41 -9.98 -53.36 -11.41
CA PRO A 41 -9.84 -53.06 -12.83
C PRO A 41 -8.54 -52.32 -13.20
N TYR A 42 -7.71 -51.96 -12.20
CA TYR A 42 -6.49 -51.20 -12.41
C TYR A 42 -5.25 -52.12 -12.40
N PRO A 43 -4.37 -52.03 -13.42
CA PRO A 43 -3.12 -52.76 -13.42
C PRO A 43 -2.23 -52.30 -12.25
N PRO A 44 -1.36 -53.19 -11.71
CA PRO A 44 -0.43 -52.84 -10.65
C PRO A 44 0.48 -51.68 -11.09
N ARG A 45 0.85 -50.80 -10.15
CA ARG A 45 1.68 -49.63 -10.46
C ARG A 45 3.01 -50.04 -11.11
N THR A 46 3.46 -49.26 -12.08
CA THR A 46 4.80 -49.44 -12.67
C THR A 46 5.90 -49.18 -11.63
N PRO A 47 7.06 -49.84 -11.74
CA PRO A 47 8.19 -49.56 -10.86
C PRO A 47 8.77 -48.17 -11.17
N GLY A 48 8.93 -47.32 -10.15
CA GLY A 48 9.50 -45.97 -10.30
C GLY A 48 9.10 -45.03 -9.17
N LEU A 49 9.88 -43.96 -8.97
CA LEU A 49 9.57 -42.92 -7.97
C LEU A 49 8.32 -42.12 -8.35
N ALA A 50 8.18 -41.73 -9.62
CA ALA A 50 6.99 -41.07 -10.13
C ALA A 50 5.73 -41.93 -9.92
N ALA A 51 5.79 -43.22 -10.27
CA ALA A 51 4.66 -44.13 -10.07
C ALA A 51 4.28 -44.32 -8.58
N LYS A 52 5.25 -44.28 -7.65
CA LYS A 52 5.00 -44.28 -6.20
C LYS A 52 4.29 -43.00 -5.72
N LEU A 53 4.61 -41.85 -6.32
CA LEU A 53 4.04 -40.55 -5.97
C LEU A 53 2.59 -40.43 -6.48
N TRP A 54 2.34 -40.79 -7.74
CA TRP A 54 1.04 -40.61 -8.40
C TRP A 54 0.03 -41.72 -8.12
N TYR A 55 0.48 -42.96 -7.87
CA TYR A 55 -0.38 -44.14 -7.74
C TYR A 55 -0.23 -44.86 -6.39
N ARG A 56 -1.30 -45.51 -5.94
CA ARG A 56 -1.27 -46.44 -4.81
C ARG A 56 -0.61 -47.76 -5.22
N PRO A 57 -0.17 -48.62 -4.28
CA PRO A 57 0.29 -49.97 -4.61
C PRO A 57 -0.69 -50.74 -5.51
N ASP A 58 -2.00 -50.55 -5.28
CA ASP A 58 -3.11 -51.20 -6.01
C ASP A 58 -3.38 -50.59 -7.41
N GLY A 59 -2.48 -49.74 -7.93
CA GLY A 59 -2.61 -49.11 -9.26
C GLY A 59 -3.61 -47.95 -9.33
N LYS A 60 -4.50 -47.78 -8.35
CA LYS A 60 -5.45 -46.66 -8.32
C LYS A 60 -4.72 -45.31 -8.17
N PRO A 61 -5.09 -44.29 -8.98
CA PRO A 61 -4.50 -42.96 -8.86
C PRO A 61 -4.80 -42.35 -7.48
N ARG A 62 -3.84 -41.62 -6.91
CA ARG A 62 -4.05 -40.90 -5.65
C ARG A 62 -4.82 -39.60 -5.92
N ALA A 63 -6.15 -39.65 -5.86
CA ALA A 63 -7.02 -38.49 -6.08
C ALA A 63 -6.64 -37.26 -5.22
N LYS A 64 -6.14 -37.47 -4.00
CA LYS A 64 -5.68 -36.39 -3.10
C LYS A 64 -4.51 -35.57 -3.68
N TRP A 65 -3.60 -36.19 -4.43
CA TRP A 65 -2.47 -35.48 -5.05
C TRP A 65 -2.91 -34.64 -6.25
N LYS A 66 -3.90 -35.11 -7.03
CA LYS A 66 -4.50 -34.32 -8.10
C LYS A 66 -5.21 -33.08 -7.55
N GLY A 67 -5.99 -33.26 -6.48
CA GLY A 67 -6.63 -32.13 -5.78
C GLY A 67 -5.63 -31.15 -5.17
N ALA A 68 -4.56 -31.66 -4.54
CA ALA A 68 -3.50 -30.82 -3.98
C ALA A 68 -2.74 -30.03 -5.06
N LEU A 69 -2.44 -30.64 -6.21
CA LEU A 69 -1.79 -29.94 -7.33
C LEU A 69 -2.71 -28.89 -7.96
N LEU A 70 -4.00 -29.20 -8.12
CA LEU A 70 -4.97 -28.22 -8.60
C LEU A 70 -5.09 -27.05 -7.63
N ALA A 71 -5.19 -27.33 -6.33
CA ALA A 71 -5.24 -26.29 -5.30
C ALA A 71 -3.95 -25.46 -5.24
N ALA A 72 -2.78 -26.09 -5.37
CA ALA A 72 -1.50 -25.39 -5.41
C ALA A 72 -1.37 -24.52 -6.66
N PHE A 73 -1.84 -24.99 -7.81
CA PHE A 73 -1.86 -24.23 -9.05
C PHE A 73 -2.79 -23.02 -8.95
N VAL A 74 -4.02 -23.21 -8.45
CA VAL A 74 -4.97 -22.10 -8.21
C VAL A 74 -4.42 -21.11 -7.20
N ALA A 75 -3.79 -21.58 -6.12
CA ALA A 75 -3.17 -20.70 -5.12
C ALA A 75 -1.99 -19.91 -5.72
N PHE A 76 -1.17 -20.54 -6.56
CA PHE A 76 -0.08 -19.89 -7.26
C PHE A 76 -0.62 -18.81 -8.22
N GLU A 77 -1.60 -19.12 -9.05
CA GLU A 77 -2.24 -18.15 -9.95
C GLU A 77 -2.86 -16.99 -9.17
N ALA A 78 -3.58 -17.27 -8.08
CA ALA A 78 -4.13 -16.23 -7.23
C ALA A 78 -3.05 -15.33 -6.63
N SER A 79 -1.94 -15.90 -6.14
CA SER A 79 -0.82 -15.11 -5.61
C SER A 79 -0.13 -14.29 -6.69
N ALA A 80 0.00 -14.82 -7.91
CA ALA A 80 0.57 -14.10 -9.03
C ALA A 80 -0.32 -12.93 -9.45
N LEU A 81 -1.65 -13.10 -9.45
CA LEU A 81 -2.59 -12.03 -9.76
C LEU A 81 -2.55 -10.91 -8.71
N VAL A 82 -2.43 -11.25 -7.42
CA VAL A 82 -2.24 -10.24 -6.36
C VAL A 82 -0.94 -9.48 -6.57
N ALA A 83 0.18 -10.17 -6.79
CA ALA A 83 1.47 -9.52 -7.03
C ALA A 83 1.47 -8.62 -8.29
N VAL A 84 0.72 -9.00 -9.33
CA VAL A 84 0.53 -8.16 -10.52
C VAL A 84 -0.32 -6.94 -10.21
N ALA A 85 -1.36 -7.07 -9.37
CA ALA A 85 -2.16 -5.94 -8.94
C ALA A 85 -1.33 -4.92 -8.14
N ASP A 86 -0.54 -5.40 -7.17
CA ASP A 86 0.36 -4.56 -6.37
C ASP A 86 1.37 -3.83 -7.28
N LEU A 87 1.95 -4.55 -8.26
CA LEU A 87 2.89 -3.96 -9.21
C LEU A 87 2.23 -2.90 -10.11
N VAL A 88 0.98 -3.11 -10.55
CA VAL A 88 0.24 -2.11 -11.34
C VAL A 88 -0.01 -0.86 -10.50
N GLU A 89 -0.38 -1.01 -9.23
CA GLU A 89 -0.57 0.11 -8.30
C GLU A 89 0.72 0.92 -8.13
N GLU A 90 1.86 0.26 -7.89
CA GLU A 90 3.18 0.92 -7.81
C GLU A 90 3.52 1.71 -9.10
N TYR A 91 3.20 1.15 -10.27
CA TYR A 91 3.42 1.85 -11.55
C TYR A 91 2.49 3.03 -11.75
N ASP A 92 1.23 2.93 -11.33
CA ASP A 92 0.27 4.03 -11.40
C ASP A 92 0.69 5.19 -10.48
N GLU A 93 1.17 4.88 -9.26
CA GLU A 93 1.75 5.87 -8.35
C GLU A 93 2.99 6.54 -8.93
N ALA A 94 3.95 5.76 -9.46
CA ALA A 94 5.14 6.30 -10.10
C ALA A 94 4.80 7.19 -11.31
N ASN A 95 3.82 6.77 -12.12
CA ASN A 95 3.35 7.55 -13.26
C ASN A 95 2.67 8.86 -12.83
N TYR A 96 1.90 8.82 -11.75
CA TYR A 96 1.28 10.01 -11.17
C TYR A 96 2.36 11.03 -10.74
N VAL A 97 3.35 10.58 -9.94
CA VAL A 97 4.45 11.43 -9.46
C VAL A 97 5.24 12.02 -10.63
N LEU A 98 5.59 11.20 -11.62
CA LEU A 98 6.34 11.66 -12.79
C LEU A 98 5.56 12.66 -13.63
N SER A 99 4.25 12.44 -13.82
CA SER A 99 3.39 13.37 -14.55
C SER A 99 3.33 14.72 -13.85
N PHE A 100 3.15 14.72 -12.53
CA PHE A 100 3.16 15.94 -11.72
C PHE A 100 4.50 16.69 -11.85
N ILE A 101 5.65 16.02 -11.74
CA ILE A 101 6.97 16.65 -11.94
C ILE A 101 7.04 17.33 -13.30
N ILE A 102 6.62 16.66 -14.38
CA ILE A 102 6.71 17.20 -15.73
C ILE A 102 5.90 18.50 -15.83
N TYR A 103 4.68 18.52 -15.31
CA TYR A 103 3.86 19.73 -15.32
C TYR A 103 4.41 20.81 -14.39
N ALA A 104 4.90 20.45 -13.19
CA ALA A 104 5.54 21.38 -12.28
C ALA A 104 6.79 22.04 -12.91
N GLN A 105 7.63 21.28 -13.62
CA GLN A 105 8.77 21.81 -14.37
C GLN A 105 8.36 22.77 -15.49
N GLN A 106 7.21 22.52 -16.16
CA GLN A 106 6.70 23.43 -17.18
C GLN A 106 6.28 24.78 -16.60
N VAL A 107 5.70 24.78 -15.39
CA VAL A 107 5.36 26.00 -14.66
C VAL A 107 6.64 26.69 -14.15
N ASP A 108 7.55 25.93 -13.52
CA ASP A 108 8.81 26.40 -12.95
C ASP A 108 9.78 26.99 -13.99
N ALA A 109 9.65 26.61 -15.26
CA ALA A 109 10.40 27.24 -16.36
C ALA A 109 10.20 28.76 -16.45
N ARG A 110 9.17 29.32 -15.79
CA ARG A 110 8.88 30.75 -15.73
C ARG A 110 9.22 31.38 -14.37
N PHE A 111 9.77 30.62 -13.42
CA PHE A 111 10.06 31.05 -12.05
C PHE A 111 10.86 32.36 -11.98
N GLU A 112 11.97 32.47 -12.73
CA GLU A 112 12.84 33.66 -12.72
C GLU A 112 12.15 34.95 -13.20
N LYS A 113 11.07 34.83 -13.97
CA LYS A 113 10.32 35.97 -14.51
C LYS A 113 9.21 36.43 -13.58
N HIS A 114 8.97 35.70 -12.50
CA HIS A 114 7.83 35.90 -11.64
C HIS A 114 8.18 36.78 -10.44
N ASP A 115 7.27 37.69 -10.09
CA ASP A 115 7.45 38.55 -8.92
C ASP A 115 6.81 37.89 -7.68
N PHE A 116 7.64 37.46 -6.74
CA PHE A 116 7.19 36.88 -5.47
C PHE A 116 6.99 37.92 -4.35
N THR A 117 7.25 39.20 -4.61
CA THR A 117 7.03 40.27 -3.62
C THR A 117 5.57 40.70 -3.55
N SER A 118 4.80 40.44 -4.61
CA SER A 118 3.40 40.78 -4.72
C SER A 118 2.50 39.54 -4.56
N LEU A 119 1.39 39.67 -3.83
CA LEU A 119 0.44 38.56 -3.59
C LEU A 119 -0.14 38.00 -4.89
N LYS A 120 -0.65 38.87 -5.76
CA LYS A 120 -1.36 38.46 -6.99
C LYS A 120 -0.51 37.58 -7.91
N PRO A 121 0.69 37.98 -8.35
CA PRO A 121 1.53 37.08 -9.13
C PRO A 121 1.84 35.81 -8.34
N THR A 122 2.24 35.89 -7.06
CA THR A 122 2.53 34.68 -6.27
C THR A 122 1.36 33.68 -6.25
N ARG A 123 0.12 34.17 -6.10
CA ARG A 123 -1.11 33.39 -6.19
C ARG A 123 -1.26 32.75 -7.58
N ASP A 124 -1.08 33.52 -8.65
CA ASP A 124 -1.25 33.01 -10.02
C ASP A 124 -0.23 31.89 -10.33
N TYR A 125 1.00 31.99 -9.83
CA TYR A 125 2.01 30.92 -9.94
C TYR A 125 1.62 29.68 -9.14
N PHE A 126 1.15 29.88 -7.91
CA PHE A 126 0.67 28.78 -7.07
C PHE A 126 -0.56 28.09 -7.68
N TYR A 127 -1.45 28.86 -8.33
CA TYR A 127 -2.60 28.34 -9.08
C TYR A 127 -2.17 27.47 -10.25
N ASP A 128 -1.20 27.93 -11.06
CA ASP A 128 -0.65 27.14 -12.17
C ASP A 128 -0.04 25.83 -11.67
N LEU A 129 0.60 25.83 -10.49
CA LEU A 129 1.12 24.62 -9.84
C LEU A 129 0.02 23.70 -9.30
N CYS A 130 -1.05 24.25 -8.73
CA CYS A 130 -2.22 23.45 -8.35
C CYS A 130 -2.86 22.78 -9.58
N CYS A 131 -2.90 23.48 -10.71
CA CYS A 131 -3.39 22.95 -11.99
C CYS A 131 -2.46 21.88 -12.60
N ALA A 132 -1.21 21.77 -12.12
CA ALA A 132 -0.28 20.72 -12.52
C ALA A 132 -0.60 19.35 -11.90
N LEU A 133 -1.51 19.28 -10.92
CA LEU A 133 -1.95 18.03 -10.32
C LEU A 133 -2.82 17.22 -11.32
N PRO A 134 -2.42 15.99 -11.70
CA PRO A 134 -3.10 15.22 -12.74
C PRO A 134 -4.58 14.93 -12.45
N ASP A 135 -4.91 14.69 -11.18
CA ASP A 135 -6.22 14.18 -10.76
C ASP A 135 -7.10 15.24 -10.07
N ALA A 136 -6.61 16.49 -9.94
CA ALA A 136 -7.36 17.54 -9.26
C ALA A 136 -8.41 18.15 -10.21
N PRO A 137 -9.72 18.03 -9.94
CA PRO A 137 -10.74 18.66 -10.77
C PRO A 137 -10.58 20.18 -10.72
N GLN A 138 -10.59 20.83 -11.89
CA GLN A 138 -10.40 22.29 -12.01
C GLN A 138 -11.34 23.08 -11.08
N LYS A 139 -12.61 22.64 -10.96
CA LYS A 139 -13.60 23.27 -10.09
C LYS A 139 -13.20 23.32 -8.62
N ILE A 140 -12.44 22.31 -8.16
CA ILE A 140 -11.96 22.24 -6.79
C ILE A 140 -10.82 23.24 -6.57
N ILE A 141 -9.92 23.33 -7.56
CA ILE A 141 -8.81 24.30 -7.54
C ILE A 141 -9.39 25.72 -7.56
N ASP A 142 -10.31 26.02 -8.48
CA ASP A 142 -10.94 27.34 -8.58
C ASP A 142 -11.61 27.74 -7.26
N ALA A 143 -12.40 26.83 -6.66
CA ALA A 143 -13.05 27.08 -5.37
C ALA A 143 -12.06 27.33 -4.21
N PHE A 144 -10.90 26.66 -4.21
CA PHE A 144 -9.85 26.91 -3.22
C PHE A 144 -9.27 28.32 -3.35
N PHE A 145 -9.03 28.79 -4.58
CA PHE A 145 -8.49 30.13 -4.80
C PHE A 145 -9.53 31.25 -4.64
N ASP A 146 -10.80 30.98 -4.95
CA ASP A 146 -11.91 31.88 -4.60
C ASP A 146 -11.96 32.10 -3.07
N ALA A 147 -11.80 31.03 -2.29
CA ALA A 147 -11.75 31.10 -0.83
C ALA A 147 -10.54 31.91 -0.30
N ILE A 148 -9.39 31.85 -0.98
CA ILE A 148 -8.23 32.70 -0.66
C ILE A 148 -8.53 34.17 -0.95
N ASP A 149 -9.15 34.45 -2.10
CA ASP A 149 -9.49 35.82 -2.49
C ASP A 149 -10.52 36.43 -1.52
N ASP A 150 -11.46 35.63 -1.01
CA ASP A 150 -12.42 36.03 0.01
C ASP A 150 -11.75 36.55 1.29
N ILE A 151 -10.67 35.92 1.76
CA ILE A 151 -9.88 36.42 2.91
C ILE A 151 -9.35 37.84 2.65
N GLY A 152 -8.91 38.10 1.41
CA GLY A 152 -8.48 39.42 0.97
C GLY A 152 -9.58 40.47 1.08
N TYR A 153 -10.83 40.10 0.75
CA TYR A 153 -11.99 40.98 0.86
C TYR A 153 -12.45 41.23 2.30
N VAL A 154 -12.31 40.24 3.20
CA VAL A 154 -12.61 40.42 4.64
C VAL A 154 -11.67 41.44 5.30
N GLY A 155 -10.55 41.77 4.65
CA GLY A 155 -9.67 42.86 5.08
C GLY A 155 -8.80 42.49 6.28
N GLN A 156 -8.37 41.22 6.37
CA GLN A 156 -7.41 40.76 7.38
C GLN A 156 -5.98 40.74 6.81
N PRO A 157 -5.20 41.83 6.95
CA PRO A 157 -3.88 41.94 6.33
C PRO A 157 -2.89 40.88 6.84
N ASP A 158 -3.01 40.48 8.10
CA ASP A 158 -2.10 39.49 8.70
C ASP A 158 -2.28 38.09 8.08
N ALA A 159 -3.53 37.67 7.85
CA ALA A 159 -3.85 36.39 7.22
C ALA A 159 -3.42 36.37 5.74
N VAL A 160 -3.63 37.48 5.04
CA VAL A 160 -3.20 37.64 3.64
C VAL A 160 -1.68 37.56 3.52
N ASN A 161 -0.94 38.18 4.44
CA ASN A 161 0.52 38.11 4.48
C ASN A 161 1.02 36.70 4.83
N GLU A 162 0.34 35.98 5.74
CA GLU A 162 0.68 34.59 6.09
C GLU A 162 0.48 33.67 4.87
N ILE A 163 -0.63 33.79 4.15
CA ILE A 163 -0.90 33.02 2.93
C ILE A 163 0.10 33.37 1.82
N HIS A 164 0.40 34.66 1.62
CA HIS A 164 1.42 35.09 0.67
C HIS A 164 2.79 34.48 0.98
N GLY A 165 3.19 34.50 2.26
CA GLY A 165 4.42 33.90 2.75
C GLY A 165 4.48 32.40 2.43
N LEU A 166 3.42 31.65 2.77
CA LEU A 166 3.34 30.22 2.50
C LEU A 166 3.48 29.89 1.01
N MET A 167 2.77 30.61 0.13
CA MET A 167 2.87 30.39 -1.31
C MET A 167 4.26 30.75 -1.87
N ALA A 168 4.87 31.84 -1.37
CA ALA A 168 6.19 32.28 -1.81
C ALA A 168 7.30 31.33 -1.34
N ASP A 169 7.21 30.84 -0.09
CA ASP A 169 8.18 29.91 0.47
C ASP A 169 8.09 28.55 -0.24
N PHE A 170 6.87 28.04 -0.44
CA PHE A 170 6.62 26.86 -1.26
C PHE A 170 7.22 26.98 -2.66
N ALA A 171 6.97 28.09 -3.36
CA ALA A 171 7.49 28.30 -4.71
C ALA A 171 9.03 28.25 -4.76
N ARG A 172 9.70 28.83 -3.75
CA ARG A 172 11.17 28.79 -3.65
C ARG A 172 11.70 27.40 -3.35
N GLU A 173 11.04 26.68 -2.44
CA GLU A 173 11.42 25.31 -2.07
C GLU A 173 11.26 24.36 -3.26
N LEU A 174 10.13 24.45 -3.95
CA LEU A 174 9.86 23.73 -5.19
C LEU A 174 10.96 23.98 -6.23
N HIS A 175 11.27 25.25 -6.51
CA HIS A 175 12.29 25.60 -7.49
C HIS A 175 13.67 25.01 -7.14
N GLN A 176 14.03 25.02 -5.85
CA GLN A 176 15.27 24.42 -5.36
C GLN A 176 15.28 22.90 -5.55
N LEU A 177 14.19 22.21 -5.21
CA LEU A 177 14.06 20.76 -5.41
C LEU A 177 14.14 20.38 -6.88
N LEU A 178 13.39 21.07 -7.74
CA LEU A 178 13.41 20.84 -9.18
C LEU A 178 14.81 21.10 -9.77
N GLY A 179 15.52 22.12 -9.28
CA GLY A 179 16.91 22.39 -9.66
C GLY A 179 17.90 21.28 -9.25
N ASN A 180 17.65 20.60 -8.13
CA ASN A 180 18.50 19.54 -7.61
C ASN A 180 18.23 18.15 -8.22
N MET A 181 17.12 17.98 -8.94
CA MET A 181 16.67 16.72 -9.53
C MET A 181 17.69 16.03 -10.46
N LYS A 182 18.66 16.76 -11.04
CA LYS A 182 19.75 16.14 -11.83
C LYS A 182 20.71 15.29 -10.99
N LYS A 183 20.73 15.48 -9.67
CA LYS A 183 21.66 14.83 -8.73
C LYS A 183 20.99 13.77 -7.86
N GLU A 184 19.67 13.87 -7.69
CA GLU A 184 18.87 13.02 -6.81
C GLU A 184 17.96 12.09 -7.63
N ASP A 185 17.36 11.11 -6.97
CA ASP A 185 16.38 10.24 -7.61
C ASP A 185 15.10 11.01 -7.93
N VAL A 186 14.64 10.91 -9.19
CA VAL A 186 13.53 11.71 -9.72
C VAL A 186 12.22 11.39 -8.98
N LEU A 187 11.98 10.11 -8.67
CA LEU A 187 10.77 9.70 -7.95
C LEU A 187 10.79 10.24 -6.52
N GLN A 188 11.92 10.11 -5.82
CA GLN A 188 12.07 10.67 -4.48
C GLN A 188 11.88 12.19 -4.47
N THR A 189 12.48 12.93 -5.41
CA THR A 189 12.27 14.38 -5.53
C THR A 189 10.79 14.70 -5.81
N GLY A 190 10.11 13.92 -6.64
CA GLY A 190 8.68 14.08 -6.92
C GLY A 190 7.79 13.90 -5.71
N VAL A 191 8.06 12.85 -4.91
CA VAL A 191 7.33 12.59 -3.66
C VAL A 191 7.53 13.73 -2.68
N LEU A 192 8.78 14.19 -2.47
CA LEU A 192 9.07 15.34 -1.61
C LEU A 192 8.36 16.61 -2.09
N THR A 193 8.29 16.80 -3.40
CA THR A 193 7.60 17.94 -3.99
C THR A 193 6.10 17.92 -3.71
N LEU A 194 5.46 16.76 -3.85
CA LEU A 194 4.04 16.57 -3.50
C LEU A 194 3.79 16.78 -2.01
N GLN A 195 4.69 16.32 -1.15
CA GLN A 195 4.60 16.53 0.30
C GLN A 195 4.64 18.02 0.66
N ILE A 196 5.60 18.77 0.12
CA ILE A 196 5.71 20.21 0.38
C ILE A 196 4.49 20.97 -0.17
N MET A 197 3.92 20.51 -1.30
CA MET A 197 2.69 21.07 -1.84
C MET A 197 1.48 20.80 -0.96
N ASP A 198 1.33 19.58 -0.45
CA ASP A 198 0.29 19.22 0.51
C ASP A 198 0.41 20.03 1.81
N GLU A 199 1.64 20.19 2.34
CA GLU A 199 1.91 21.02 3.50
C GLU A 199 1.53 22.49 3.28
N ALA A 200 1.84 23.05 2.11
CA ALA A 200 1.46 24.42 1.76
C ALA A 200 -0.06 24.60 1.68
N ILE A 201 -0.77 23.68 1.00
CA ILE A 201 -2.23 23.68 0.89
C ILE A 201 -2.89 23.56 2.27
N GLN A 202 -2.41 22.65 3.10
CA GLN A 202 -2.90 22.49 4.47
C GLN A 202 -2.58 23.72 5.33
N GLY A 203 -1.41 24.33 5.15
CA GLY A 203 -1.02 25.57 5.82
C GLY A 203 -2.00 26.70 5.51
N ILE A 204 -2.30 26.91 4.22
CA ILE A 204 -3.28 27.90 3.77
C ILE A 204 -4.67 27.57 4.33
N GLY A 205 -5.07 26.29 4.33
CA GLY A 205 -6.34 25.86 4.91
C GLY A 205 -6.48 26.18 6.40
N ARG A 206 -5.41 26.01 7.19
CA ARG A 206 -5.40 26.40 8.60
C ARG A 206 -5.55 27.90 8.80
N VAL A 207 -4.99 28.72 7.89
CA VAL A 207 -5.20 30.17 7.91
C VAL A 207 -6.67 30.48 7.61
N TYR A 208 -7.23 29.88 6.56
CA TYR A 208 -8.65 30.04 6.20
C TYR A 208 -9.58 29.69 7.37
N GLU A 209 -9.38 28.53 7.99
CA GLU A 209 -10.17 28.08 9.15
C GLU A 209 -10.04 29.02 10.34
N ARG A 210 -8.87 29.62 10.57
CA ARG A 210 -8.64 30.59 11.66
C ARG A 210 -9.40 31.88 11.42
N VAL A 211 -9.41 32.37 10.17
CA VAL A 211 -10.15 33.57 9.75
C VAL A 211 -11.67 33.35 9.87
N HIS A 212 -12.14 32.15 9.51
CA HIS A 212 -13.56 31.76 9.48
C HIS A 212 -13.99 30.94 10.70
N ALA A 213 -13.23 30.95 11.80
CA ALA A 213 -13.51 30.17 13.00
C ALA A 213 -14.85 30.53 13.71
N GLY A 214 -15.60 31.52 13.18
CA GLY A 214 -16.97 31.88 13.59
C GLY A 214 -18.04 31.79 12.49
N GLY A 215 -17.73 31.21 11.32
CA GLY A 215 -18.65 31.02 10.19
C GLY A 215 -19.26 29.63 10.10
N ASP A 216 -20.41 29.53 9.42
CA ASP A 216 -21.31 28.37 9.29
C ASP A 216 -20.59 27.06 8.87
N ASP A 217 -21.01 25.93 9.42
CA ASP A 217 -20.34 24.61 9.32
C ASP A 217 -20.25 24.06 7.88
N GLY A 218 -20.91 24.72 6.92
CA GLY A 218 -20.89 24.38 5.49
C GLY A 218 -19.57 24.67 4.76
N GLU A 219 -18.85 25.73 5.12
CA GLU A 219 -17.57 26.07 4.46
C GLU A 219 -16.41 25.19 4.92
N LYS A 220 -16.42 24.75 6.18
CA LYS A 220 -15.48 23.75 6.72
C LYS A 220 -15.55 22.40 5.99
N LEU A 221 -16.73 22.03 5.48
CA LEU A 221 -16.93 20.81 4.71
C LEU A 221 -16.30 20.88 3.32
N VAL A 222 -16.25 22.05 2.69
CA VAL A 222 -15.59 22.24 1.40
C VAL A 222 -14.09 22.02 1.57
N PHE A 223 -13.43 22.71 2.51
CA PHE A 223 -11.99 22.57 2.72
C PHE A 223 -11.56 21.14 3.10
N SER A 224 -12.31 20.47 3.97
CA SER A 224 -12.05 19.07 4.29
C SER A 224 -12.27 18.11 3.11
N SER A 225 -13.15 18.44 2.15
CA SER A 225 -13.33 17.69 0.90
C SER A 225 -12.25 17.98 -0.16
N ILE A 226 -11.59 19.14 -0.08
CA ILE A 226 -10.39 19.47 -0.89
C ILE A 226 -9.18 18.70 -0.37
N VAL A 227 -9.02 18.61 0.96
CA VAL A 227 -7.94 17.88 1.63
C VAL A 227 -8.16 16.36 1.63
N LYS A 228 -9.43 15.91 1.62
CA LYS A 228 -9.80 14.50 1.50
C LYS A 228 -10.75 14.33 0.32
N PRO A 229 -10.27 14.00 -0.88
CA PRO A 229 -11.18 13.57 -1.93
C PRO A 229 -12.00 12.37 -1.43
N ALA A 230 -13.32 12.45 -1.64
CA ALA A 230 -14.32 11.46 -1.23
C ALA A 230 -14.25 10.14 -2.03
N SER A 231 -13.06 9.63 -2.32
CA SER A 231 -12.84 8.27 -2.79
C SER A 231 -12.30 7.44 -1.64
N LYS A 232 -13.06 6.39 -1.28
CA LYS A 232 -12.66 5.22 -0.47
C LYS A 232 -11.19 5.22 -0.04
N GLU A 233 -10.95 5.27 1.28
CA GLU A 233 -9.74 4.75 1.93
C GLU A 233 -8.47 4.82 1.08
N SER A 234 -8.07 6.01 0.63
CA SER A 234 -6.71 6.19 0.11
C SER A 234 -5.82 6.43 1.33
N HIS A 235 -4.90 5.48 1.59
CA HIS A 235 -3.86 5.61 2.59
C HIS A 235 -2.75 6.57 2.10
N ARG A 236 -3.17 7.71 1.55
CA ARG A 236 -2.39 8.72 0.82
C ARG A 236 -1.23 9.34 1.59
N GLY A 237 -1.09 9.09 2.89
CA GLY A 237 0.02 9.57 3.72
C GLY A 237 1.01 8.49 4.15
N LYS A 238 0.68 7.19 3.96
CA LYS A 238 1.54 6.06 4.34
C LYS A 238 2.17 5.34 3.15
N GLU A 239 1.60 5.48 1.95
CA GLU A 239 2.09 4.83 0.72
C GLU A 239 3.38 5.50 0.18
N TYR A 240 3.64 6.76 0.52
CA TYR A 240 4.87 7.44 0.13
C TYR A 240 6.13 6.98 0.89
N GLU A 241 5.97 6.35 2.07
CA GLU A 241 7.10 5.78 2.81
C GLU A 241 7.51 4.41 2.25
N SER A 242 6.66 3.71 1.48
CA SER A 242 6.99 2.39 0.90
C SER A 242 7.80 2.45 -0.39
N ILE A 243 7.93 3.63 -1.00
CA ILE A 243 8.69 3.83 -2.26
C ILE A 243 10.18 4.17 -1.97
N GLY A 244 10.55 4.45 -0.70
CA GLY A 244 11.90 4.82 -0.28
C GLY A 244 12.74 3.69 0.32
#